data_AF-A0AAJ2PRQ3-F1
#
_entry.id   AF-A0AAJ2PRQ3-F1
#
_cell.length_a   1.000
_cell.length_b   1.000
_cell.length_c   1.000
_cell.angle_alpha   90.00
_cell.angle_beta   90.00
_cell.angle_gamma   90.00
#
_symmetry.space_group_name_H-M   'P 1'
#
loop_
_entity.id
_entity.type
_entity.pdbx_description
1 polymer ?
#
loop_
_entity_poly.entity_id
_entity_poly.type
_entity_poly.pdbx_seq_one_letter_code
_entity_poly.pdbx_strand_id
1 'polypeptide(L)'
;MFDDLPPDLGRLHTLRVWHAMWLARIDAKIAALQQREAEIERGRQRRPTVPDWFVELGIGVGRPPGAVHTGGCHAGGKRRRPVGRDEARRLLAAGMLGCTHCQPDLRLGME
;
A
#
# COMPACT_ATOMS: atom_id res chain seq x y z
N MET A 1 -48.76 -14.85 -21.31
CA MET A 1 -47.61 -13.96 -21.06
C MET A 1 -48.14 -12.89 -20.13
N PHE A 2 -47.74 -12.90 -18.86
CA PHE A 2 -48.11 -11.83 -17.95
C PHE A 2 -47.32 -10.60 -18.38
N ASP A 3 -48.03 -9.53 -18.68
CA ASP A 3 -47.42 -8.23 -18.91
C ASP A 3 -47.24 -7.58 -17.54
N ASP A 4 -46.01 -7.58 -17.03
CA ASP A 4 -45.66 -6.94 -15.75
C ASP A 4 -45.63 -5.41 -15.88
N LEU A 5 -45.89 -4.88 -17.09
CA LEU A 5 -45.93 -3.46 -17.35
C LEU A 5 -47.36 -2.92 -17.28
N PRO A 6 -47.50 -1.66 -16.85
CA PRO A 6 -48.78 -1.00 -16.86
C PRO A 6 -49.26 -0.72 -18.29
N PRO A 7 -50.58 -0.77 -18.55
CA PRO A 7 -51.12 -0.61 -19.89
C PRO A 7 -51.16 0.86 -20.36
N ASP A 8 -50.93 1.83 -19.48
CA ASP A 8 -51.00 3.25 -19.79
C ASP A 8 -49.63 3.86 -20.14
N LEU A 9 -49.63 4.68 -21.20
CA LEU A 9 -48.44 5.31 -21.75
C LEU A 9 -47.71 6.21 -20.74
N GLY A 10 -48.47 6.89 -19.85
CA GLY A 10 -47.92 7.78 -18.83
C GLY A 10 -47.04 7.05 -17.83
N ARG A 11 -47.52 5.93 -17.26
CA ARG A 11 -46.74 5.11 -16.34
C ARG A 11 -45.56 4.43 -17.02
N LEU A 12 -45.70 4.00 -18.28
CA LEU A 12 -44.59 3.46 -19.05
C LEU A 12 -43.46 4.49 -19.26
N HIS A 13 -43.79 5.74 -19.57
CA HIS A 13 -42.79 6.81 -19.68
C HIS A 13 -42.10 7.11 -18.36
N THR A 14 -42.86 7.16 -17.26
CA THR A 14 -42.29 7.34 -15.92
C THR A 14 -41.31 6.22 -15.57
N LEU A 15 -41.71 4.96 -15.78
CA LEU A 15 -40.83 3.81 -15.56
C LEU A 15 -39.57 3.91 -16.41
N ARG A 16 -39.70 4.24 -17.70
CA ARG A 16 -38.55 4.40 -18.60
C ARG A 16 -37.55 5.43 -18.08
N VAL A 17 -38.02 6.62 -17.69
CA VAL A 17 -37.15 7.69 -17.17
C VAL A 17 -36.50 7.28 -15.86
N TRP A 18 -37.28 6.67 -14.96
CA TRP A 18 -36.79 6.20 -13.66
C TRP A 18 -35.72 5.10 -13.82
N HIS A 19 -35.98 4.10 -14.66
CA HIS A 19 -35.02 3.05 -14.96
C HIS A 19 -33.75 3.60 -15.61
N ALA A 20 -33.86 4.53 -16.56
CA ALA A 20 -32.70 5.17 -17.17
C ALA A 20 -31.84 5.92 -16.13
N MET A 21 -32.48 6.65 -15.22
CA MET A 21 -31.78 7.32 -14.11
C MET A 21 -31.06 6.31 -13.21
N TRP A 22 -31.70 5.20 -12.85
CA TRP A 22 -31.10 4.18 -12.00
C TRP A 22 -29.96 3.43 -12.67
N LEU A 23 -30.10 3.07 -13.95
CA LEU A 23 -29.03 2.47 -14.73
C LEU A 23 -27.81 3.39 -14.76
N ALA A 24 -27.99 4.69 -15.06
CA ALA A 24 -26.89 5.65 -15.04
C ALA A 24 -26.18 5.74 -13.67
N ARG A 25 -26.94 5.67 -12.57
CA ARG A 25 -26.36 5.66 -11.20
C ARG A 25 -25.58 4.37 -10.91
N ILE A 26 -26.10 3.23 -11.35
CA ILE A 26 -25.44 1.92 -11.19
C ILE A 26 -24.14 1.90 -12.00
N ASP A 27 -24.19 2.34 -13.26
CA ASP A 27 -23.02 2.39 -14.14
C ASP A 27 -21.92 3.30 -13.56
N ALA A 28 -22.29 4.47 -13.04
CA ALA A 28 -21.35 5.36 -12.37
C ALA A 28 -20.68 4.70 -11.15
N LYS A 29 -21.45 3.92 -10.36
CA LYS A 29 -20.91 3.19 -9.20
C LYS A 29 -19.98 2.06 -9.64
N ILE A 30 -20.32 1.33 -10.70
CA ILE A 30 -19.48 0.29 -11.29
C ILE A 30 -18.15 0.89 -11.72
N ALA A 31 -18.17 1.97 -12.51
CA ALA A 31 -16.97 2.64 -12.99
C ALA A 31 -16.05 3.11 -11.84
N ALA A 32 -16.63 3.70 -10.78
CA ALA A 32 -15.86 4.12 -9.62
C ALA A 32 -15.21 2.94 -8.87
N LEU A 33 -15.91 1.80 -8.76
CA LEU A 33 -15.37 0.61 -8.13
C LEU A 33 -14.26 -0.03 -8.99
N GLN A 34 -14.47 -0.14 -10.30
CA GLN A 34 -13.46 -0.63 -11.24
C GLN A 34 -12.19 0.24 -11.22
N GLN A 35 -12.34 1.56 -11.16
CA GLN A 35 -11.20 2.46 -11.02
C GLN A 35 -10.41 2.17 -9.74
N ARG A 36 -11.10 2.03 -8.60
CA ARG A 36 -10.47 1.73 -7.31
C ARG A 36 -9.75 0.39 -7.33
N GLU A 37 -10.35 -0.65 -7.92
CA GLU A 37 -9.71 -1.96 -8.07
C GLU A 37 -8.46 -1.87 -8.94
N ALA A 38 -8.53 -1.13 -10.05
CA ALA A 38 -7.38 -0.91 -10.92
C ALA A 38 -6.27 -0.10 -10.21
N GLU A 39 -6.61 0.86 -9.34
CA GLU A 39 -5.63 1.57 -8.50
C GLU A 39 -4.94 0.65 -7.49
N ILE A 40 -5.69 -0.22 -6.84
CA ILE A 40 -5.14 -1.22 -5.91
C ILE A 40 -4.19 -2.15 -6.65
N GLU A 41 -4.59 -2.64 -7.83
CA GLU A 41 -3.79 -3.56 -8.62
C GLU A 41 -2.52 -2.88 -9.16
N ARG A 42 -2.64 -1.64 -9.68
CA ARG A 42 -1.47 -0.82 -10.03
C ARG A 42 -0.55 -0.60 -8.82
N GLY A 43 -1.12 -0.38 -7.63
CA GLY A 43 -0.37 -0.23 -6.39
C GLY A 43 0.39 -1.49 -5.99
N ARG A 44 -0.20 -2.67 -6.23
CA ARG A 44 0.46 -3.97 -6.00
C ARG A 44 1.61 -4.19 -6.99
N GLN A 45 1.36 -3.97 -8.28
CA GLN A 45 2.36 -4.15 -9.34
C GLN A 45 3.53 -3.16 -9.22
N ARG A 46 3.24 -1.92 -8.83
CA ARG A 46 4.25 -0.85 -8.65
C ARG A 46 4.82 -0.80 -7.24
N ARG A 47 4.45 -1.73 -6.36
CA ARG A 47 4.95 -1.72 -4.98
C ARG A 47 6.48 -1.88 -5.05
N PRO A 48 7.26 -0.92 -4.53
CA PRO A 48 8.71 -1.09 -4.48
C PRO A 48 9.04 -2.37 -3.73
N THR A 49 10.03 -3.11 -4.22
CA THR A 49 10.60 -4.23 -3.48
C THR A 49 10.95 -3.73 -2.08
N VAL A 50 10.55 -4.48 -1.06
CA VAL A 50 10.94 -4.14 0.32
C VAL A 50 12.46 -4.16 0.34
N PRO A 51 13.13 -3.05 0.73
CA PRO A 51 14.58 -3.02 0.82
C PRO A 51 15.03 -4.11 1.78
N ASP A 52 16.03 -4.90 1.38
CA ASP A 52 16.58 -5.97 2.23
C ASP A 52 17.13 -5.43 3.55
N TRP A 53 17.46 -4.12 3.59
CA TRP A 53 18.01 -3.44 4.75
C TRP A 53 17.49 -2.00 4.84
N PHE A 54 17.35 -1.50 6.05
CA PHE A 54 17.06 -0.08 6.29
C PHE A 54 17.70 0.41 7.58
N VAL A 55 17.91 1.73 7.65
CA VAL A 55 18.34 2.43 8.85
C VAL A 55 17.15 3.15 9.46
N GLU A 56 16.89 2.93 10.74
CA GLU A 56 15.91 3.70 11.50
C GLU A 56 16.44 5.10 11.80
N LEU A 57 15.64 6.11 11.49
CA LEU A 57 16.00 7.52 11.72
C LEU A 57 15.43 7.98 13.07
N GLY A 58 16.30 8.60 13.88
CA GLY A 58 15.93 9.17 15.17
C GLY A 58 14.86 10.27 15.08
N ILE A 59 14.23 10.57 16.22
CA ILE A 59 13.23 11.64 16.34
C ILE A 59 13.94 12.94 16.71
N GLY A 60 13.88 13.95 15.84
CA GLY A 60 14.48 15.28 16.05
C GLY A 60 15.74 15.50 15.20
N VAL A 61 15.98 16.76 14.83
CA VAL A 61 17.16 17.17 14.04
C VAL A 61 18.43 16.84 14.83
N GLY A 62 19.36 16.10 14.23
CA GLY A 62 20.67 15.78 14.84
C GLY A 62 20.69 14.62 15.84
N ARG A 63 19.59 13.90 16.08
CA ARG A 63 19.65 12.67 16.88
C ARG A 63 20.34 11.54 16.10
N PRO A 64 21.17 10.71 16.77
CA PRO A 64 21.81 9.58 16.12
C PRO A 64 20.77 8.64 15.50
N PRO A 65 21.05 8.03 14.34
CA PRO A 65 20.22 6.96 13.77
C PRO A 65 20.02 5.85 14.81
N GLY A 66 18.82 5.27 14.85
CA GLY A 66 18.46 4.27 15.85
C GLY A 66 19.26 2.98 15.69
N ALA A 67 18.98 2.24 14.63
CA ALA A 67 19.64 0.97 14.34
C ALA A 67 19.55 0.60 12.85
N VAL A 68 20.40 -0.32 12.43
CA VAL A 68 20.27 -1.05 11.16
C VAL A 68 19.29 -2.20 11.35
N HIS A 69 18.46 -2.47 10.34
CA HIS A 69 17.48 -3.54 10.34
C HIS A 69 17.47 -4.31 9.02
N THR A 70 17.03 -5.56 9.05
CA THR A 70 16.59 -6.29 7.86
C THR A 70 15.25 -5.73 7.35
N GLY A 71 15.00 -5.86 6.06
CA GLY A 71 13.71 -5.61 5.43
C GLY A 71 12.57 -6.30 6.17
N GLY A 72 11.49 -5.56 6.44
CA GLY A 72 10.30 -6.10 7.09
C GLY A 72 10.39 -6.31 8.60
N CYS A 73 11.47 -5.91 9.28
CA CYS A 73 11.56 -5.99 10.74
C CYS A 73 10.40 -5.25 11.41
N HIS A 74 9.63 -5.94 12.26
CA HIS A 74 8.48 -5.37 12.97
C HIS A 74 8.88 -4.34 14.04
N ALA A 75 10.11 -4.43 14.54
CA ALA A 75 10.63 -3.55 15.58
C ALA A 75 11.22 -2.25 15.02
N GLY A 76 11.36 -2.13 13.69
CA GLY A 76 11.88 -0.93 13.06
C GLY A 76 10.83 0.18 12.95
N GLY A 77 11.24 1.39 13.29
CA GLY A 77 10.39 2.58 13.23
C GLY A 77 9.89 2.92 11.82
N LYS A 78 8.82 3.73 11.78
CA LYS A 78 8.22 4.22 10.51
C LYS A 78 9.15 5.15 9.74
N ARG A 79 10.03 5.88 10.44
CA ARG A 79 11.02 6.77 9.82
C ARG A 79 12.26 5.95 9.51
N ARG A 80 12.38 5.55 8.25
CA ARG A 80 13.46 4.68 7.81
C ARG A 80 13.99 5.11 6.47
N ARG A 81 15.29 4.87 6.27
CA ARG A 81 15.98 5.07 5.00
C ARG A 81 16.41 3.70 4.46
N PRO A 82 16.02 3.32 3.24
CA PRO A 82 16.53 2.10 2.61
C PRO A 82 18.04 2.18 2.42
N VAL A 83 18.74 1.08 2.65
CA VAL A 83 20.18 0.96 2.40
C VAL A 83 20.48 -0.36 1.68
N GLY A 84 21.55 -0.38 0.89
CA GLY A 84 22.05 -1.61 0.29
C GLY A 84 22.81 -2.46 1.30
N ARG A 85 23.07 -3.74 0.94
CA ARG A 85 23.82 -4.69 1.78
C ARG A 85 25.18 -4.13 2.23
N ASP A 86 25.95 -3.55 1.30
CA ASP A 86 27.29 -3.04 1.60
C ASP A 86 27.26 -1.79 2.47
N GLU A 87 26.26 -0.92 2.28
CA GLU A 87 26.08 0.24 3.16
C GLU A 87 25.68 -0.20 4.56
N ALA A 88 24.79 -1.19 4.70
CA ALA A 88 24.43 -1.78 5.99
C ALA A 88 25.67 -2.33 6.72
N ARG A 89 26.52 -3.09 6.03
CA ARG A 89 27.79 -3.60 6.58
C ARG A 89 28.71 -2.46 7.03
N ARG A 90 28.88 -1.42 6.21
CA ARG A 90 29.72 -0.26 6.55
C ARG A 90 29.19 0.49 7.77
N LEU A 91 27.88 0.68 7.89
CA LEU A 91 27.27 1.38 9.02
C LEU A 91 27.46 0.61 10.33
N LEU A 92 27.22 -0.69 10.32
CA LEU A 92 27.45 -1.57 11.46
C LEU A 92 28.93 -1.59 11.86
N ALA A 93 29.84 -1.72 10.88
CA ALA A 93 31.28 -1.64 11.11
C ALA A 93 31.74 -0.26 11.64
N ALA A 94 31.02 0.81 11.33
CA ALA A 94 31.25 2.15 11.87
C ALA A 94 30.65 2.35 13.29
N GLY A 95 30.15 1.29 13.93
CA GLY A 95 29.62 1.32 15.28
C GLY A 95 28.13 1.65 15.40
N MET A 96 27.38 1.69 14.29
CA MET A 96 25.92 1.80 14.36
C MET A 96 25.33 0.52 14.94
N LEU A 97 24.36 0.65 15.83
CA LEU A 97 23.72 -0.50 16.46
C LEU A 97 22.93 -1.33 15.43
N GLY A 98 23.10 -2.65 15.49
CA GLY A 98 22.20 -3.59 14.86
C GLY A 98 20.95 -3.80 15.71
N CYS A 99 19.78 -3.90 15.08
CA CYS A 99 18.55 -4.21 15.80
C CYS A 99 18.61 -5.62 16.40
N THR A 100 18.43 -5.72 17.71
CA THR A 100 18.48 -6.99 18.46
C THR A 100 17.39 -7.99 18.05
N HIS A 101 16.27 -7.53 17.49
CA HIS A 101 15.17 -8.39 17.06
C HIS A 101 15.42 -9.08 15.71
N CYS A 102 16.07 -8.41 14.76
CA CYS A 102 16.34 -8.98 13.44
C CYS A 102 17.81 -9.36 13.21
N GLN A 103 18.69 -8.99 14.14
CA GLN A 103 20.11 -9.33 14.18
C GLN A 103 20.79 -9.17 12.81
N PRO A 104 20.82 -7.92 12.28
CA PRO A 104 21.29 -7.68 10.92
C PRO A 104 22.76 -8.09 10.73
N ASP A 105 23.59 -7.98 11.76
CA ASP A 105 25.00 -8.37 11.77
C ASP A 105 25.18 -9.85 11.41
N LEU A 106 24.46 -10.73 12.10
CA LEU A 106 24.44 -12.18 11.84
C LEU A 106 23.95 -12.48 10.42
N ARG A 107 22.88 -11.81 10.00
CA ARG A 107 22.30 -11.99 8.65
C ARG A 107 23.22 -11.48 7.54
N LEU A 108 24.12 -10.55 7.87
CA LEU A 108 25.15 -10.05 6.97
C LEU A 108 26.43 -10.87 7.01
N GLY A 109 26.59 -11.79 7.97
CA GLY A 109 27.82 -12.54 8.21
C GLY A 109 28.93 -11.65 8.73
N MET A 110 28.60 -10.83 9.74
CA MET A 110 29.57 -10.04 10.50
C MET A 110 29.55 -10.57 11.93
N GLU A 111 30.52 -11.41 12.24
CA GLU A 111 30.80 -11.91 13.60
C GLU A 111 32.13 -11.29 14.08
#